data_AF-A0ABD7HFF8-F1
#
_entry.id   AF-A0ABD7HFF8-F1
#
_cell.length_a   1.000
_cell.length_b   1.000
_cell.length_c   1.000
_cell.angle_alpha   90.00
_cell.angle_beta   90.00
_cell.angle_gamma   90.00
#
_symmetry.space_group_name_H-M   'P 1'
#
loop_
_entity.id
_entity.type
_entity.pdbx_description
1 polymer ?
#
loop_
_entity_poly.entity_id
_entity_poly.type
_entity_poly.pdbx_seq_one_letter_code
_entity_poly.pdbx_strand_id
1 'polypeptide(L)'
;MALRRKKALKLLVDGQPTATLVTTKVGPSLFERLSVLIANLIRLGFRAGGAGLAAIGVAHFVAPQPFESISKVAFPEDTRRWVYQNGVTELLLGLALAFRRTRIVGGLGGLAYVAFLVSRLIGNANKG
;
A
#
# COMPACT_ATOMS: atom_id res chain seq x y z
N MET A 1 -61.63 -0.49 -29.06
CA MET A 1 -61.16 -0.90 -27.71
C MET A 1 -61.06 -2.41 -27.47
N ALA A 2 -61.84 -3.27 -28.15
CA ALA A 2 -61.89 -4.72 -27.90
C ALA A 2 -60.63 -5.53 -28.30
N LEU A 3 -59.83 -5.05 -29.26
CA LEU A 3 -58.68 -5.77 -29.81
C LEU A 3 -57.52 -5.93 -28.81
N ARG A 4 -57.34 -4.94 -27.92
CA ARG A 4 -56.27 -4.91 -26.92
C ARG A 4 -56.46 -5.97 -25.82
N ARG A 5 -57.71 -6.20 -25.42
CA ARG A 5 -58.07 -7.15 -24.36
C ARG A 5 -57.86 -8.60 -24.79
N LYS A 6 -58.20 -8.95 -26.05
CA LYS A 6 -58.02 -10.31 -26.57
C LYS A 6 -56.54 -10.69 -26.69
N LYS A 7 -55.67 -9.74 -27.05
CA LYS A 7 -54.22 -9.96 -27.16
C LYS A 7 -53.56 -10.19 -25.79
N ALA A 8 -53.97 -9.42 -24.79
CA ALA A 8 -53.50 -9.58 -23.40
C ALA A 8 -53.98 -10.90 -22.77
N LEU A 9 -55.22 -11.32 -23.09
CA LEU A 9 -55.74 -12.62 -22.64
C LEU A 9 -55.00 -13.79 -23.30
N LYS A 10 -54.61 -13.67 -24.58
CA LYS A 10 -53.76 -14.66 -25.25
C LYS A 10 -52.40 -14.81 -24.56
N LEU A 11 -51.78 -13.69 -24.20
CA LEU A 11 -50.54 -13.66 -23.41
C LEU A 11 -50.66 -14.29 -22.01
N LEU A 12 -51.87 -14.32 -21.43
CA LEU A 12 -52.14 -14.93 -20.13
C LEU A 12 -52.45 -16.44 -20.24
N VAL A 13 -53.13 -16.84 -21.33
CA VAL A 13 -53.58 -18.21 -21.60
C VAL A 13 -52.47 -19.07 -22.22
N ASP A 14 -51.60 -18.49 -23.04
CA ASP A 14 -50.52 -19.20 -23.75
C ASP A 14 -49.33 -19.55 -22.83
N GLY A 15 -49.46 -19.32 -21.52
CA GLY A 15 -48.40 -19.49 -20.54
C GLY A 15 -47.48 -18.26 -20.51
N GLN A 16 -47.02 -17.89 -19.31
CA GLN A 16 -46.02 -16.84 -19.10
C GLN A 16 -44.96 -16.92 -20.21
N PRO A 17 -44.64 -15.81 -20.90
CA PRO A 17 -43.58 -15.83 -21.90
C PRO A 17 -42.37 -16.48 -21.25
N THR A 18 -41.92 -17.59 -21.82
CA THR A 18 -40.77 -18.33 -21.32
C THR A 18 -39.61 -17.36 -21.42
N ALA A 19 -39.35 -16.65 -20.33
CA ALA A 19 -38.22 -15.75 -20.21
C ALA A 19 -37.02 -16.68 -20.18
N THR A 20 -36.54 -17.05 -21.37
CA THR A 20 -35.23 -17.64 -21.55
C THR A 20 -34.29 -16.59 -20.99
N LEU A 21 -33.88 -16.76 -19.73
CA LEU A 21 -32.86 -15.94 -19.10
C LEU A 21 -31.59 -16.24 -19.88
N VAL A 22 -31.37 -15.46 -20.94
CA VAL A 22 -30.06 -15.35 -21.54
C VAL A 22 -29.23 -14.66 -20.47
N THR A 23 -28.62 -15.47 -19.61
CA THR A 23 -27.57 -15.03 -18.70
C THR A 23 -26.41 -14.69 -19.63
N THR A 24 -26.44 -13.49 -20.19
CA THR A 24 -25.25 -12.94 -20.80
C THR A 24 -24.24 -12.95 -19.66
N LYS A 25 -23.11 -13.63 -19.88
CA LYS A 25 -22.00 -13.64 -18.91
C LYS A 25 -21.44 -12.22 -18.90
N VAL A 26 -22.12 -11.30 -18.22
CA VAL A 26 -21.73 -9.90 -18.13
C VAL A 26 -20.39 -9.90 -17.42
N GLY A 27 -19.34 -9.45 -18.12
CA GLY A 27 -18.01 -9.36 -17.55
C GLY A 27 -17.98 -8.40 -16.35
N PRO A 28 -16.86 -8.38 -15.60
CA PRO A 28 -16.75 -7.54 -14.42
C PRO A 28 -17.01 -6.08 -14.75
N SER A 29 -17.76 -5.43 -13.87
CA SER A 29 -18.16 -4.04 -14.02
C SER A 29 -16.93 -3.11 -14.01
N LEU A 30 -17.10 -1.87 -14.50
CA LEU A 30 -16.03 -0.86 -14.40
C LEU A 30 -15.54 -0.70 -12.96
N PHE A 31 -16.46 -0.72 -11.99
CA PHE A 31 -16.14 -0.59 -10.57
C PHE A 31 -15.22 -1.73 -10.08
N GLU A 32 -15.50 -2.98 -10.46
CA GLU A 32 -14.65 -4.12 -10.10
C GLU A 32 -13.27 -4.05 -10.75
N ARG A 33 -13.19 -3.60 -12.00
CA ARG A 33 -11.91 -3.41 -12.69
C ARG A 33 -11.06 -2.35 -12.01
N LEU A 34 -11.68 -1.23 -11.64
CA LEU A 34 -11.02 -0.15 -10.91
C LEU A 34 -10.60 -0.58 -9.50
N SER A 35 -11.43 -1.33 -8.78
CA SER A 35 -11.09 -1.80 -7.43
C SER A 35 -9.91 -2.78 -7.43
N VAL A 36 -9.86 -3.70 -8.40
CA VAL A 36 -8.72 -4.62 -8.58
C VAL A 36 -7.46 -3.85 -8.97
N LEU A 37 -7.55 -2.88 -9.87
CA LEU A 37 -6.43 -2.03 -10.26
C LEU A 37 -5.87 -1.28 -9.04
N ILE A 38 -6.73 -0.59 -8.28
CA ILE A 38 -6.33 0.13 -7.06
C ILE A 38 -5.66 -0.82 -6.06
N ALA A 39 -6.25 -2.00 -5.82
CA ALA A 39 -5.67 -2.99 -4.92
C ALA A 39 -4.29 -3.48 -5.39
N ASN A 40 -4.09 -3.63 -6.69
CA ASN A 40 -2.79 -4.01 -7.27
C ASN A 40 -1.77 -2.89 -7.16
N LEU A 41 -2.17 -1.64 -7.40
CA LEU A 41 -1.31 -0.47 -7.23
C LEU A 41 -0.86 -0.32 -5.77
N ILE A 42 -1.77 -0.49 -4.81
CA ILE A 42 -1.43 -0.48 -3.38
C ILE A 42 -0.45 -1.62 -3.07
N ARG A 43 -0.71 -2.84 -3.54
CA ARG A 43 0.19 -3.98 -3.33
C ARG A 43 1.59 -3.72 -3.90
N LEU A 44 1.66 -3.14 -5.09
CA LEU A 44 2.91 -2.78 -5.75
C LEU A 44 3.63 -1.67 -4.97
N GLY A 45 2.93 -0.64 -4.53
CA GLY A 45 3.48 0.44 -3.72
C GLY A 45 4.16 -0.06 -2.45
N PHE A 46 3.50 -0.96 -1.70
CA PHE A 46 4.13 -1.58 -0.52
C PHE A 46 5.37 -2.42 -0.86
N ARG A 47 5.36 -3.14 -1.98
CA ARG A 47 6.50 -3.99 -2.39
C ARG A 47 7.67 -3.13 -2.85
N ALA A 48 7.42 -2.18 -3.75
CA ALA A 48 8.42 -1.28 -4.29
C ALA A 48 8.98 -0.36 -3.20
N GLY A 49 8.10 0.27 -2.41
CA GLY A 49 8.49 1.12 -1.28
C GLY A 49 9.25 0.35 -0.20
N GLY A 50 8.77 -0.84 0.17
CA GLY A 50 9.48 -1.70 1.12
C GLY A 50 10.84 -2.16 0.60
N ALA A 51 10.94 -2.57 -0.66
CA ALA A 51 12.21 -2.94 -1.27
C ALA A 51 13.18 -1.75 -1.38
N GLY A 52 12.68 -0.57 -1.73
CA GLY A 52 13.47 0.66 -1.77
C GLY A 52 14.02 1.04 -0.40
N LEU A 53 13.17 1.03 0.63
CA LEU A 53 13.61 1.28 2.02
C LEU A 53 14.63 0.25 2.48
N ALA A 54 14.44 -1.03 2.14
CA ALA A 54 15.40 -2.08 2.45
C ALA A 54 16.76 -1.84 1.77
N ALA A 55 16.75 -1.44 0.51
CA ALA A 55 17.96 -1.09 -0.24
C ALA A 55 18.68 0.12 0.38
N ILE A 56 17.96 1.15 0.83
CA ILE A 56 18.54 2.27 1.57
C ILE A 56 19.17 1.78 2.87
N GLY A 57 18.51 0.87 3.60
CA GLY A 57 19.08 0.24 4.79
C GLY A 57 20.41 -0.47 4.51
N VAL A 58 20.52 -1.21 3.40
CA VAL A 58 21.79 -1.81 2.95
C VAL A 58 22.82 -0.74 2.58
N ALA A 59 22.41 0.34 1.92
CA ALA A 59 23.30 1.41 1.49
C ALA A 59 24.04 2.08 2.67
N HIS A 60 23.42 2.15 3.85
CA HIS A 60 24.09 2.63 5.07
C HIS A 60 25.34 1.82 5.44
N PHE A 61 25.44 0.54 5.05
CA PHE A 61 26.63 -0.29 5.30
C PHE A 61 27.64 -0.23 4.15
N VAL A 62 27.15 -0.15 2.91
CA VAL A 62 27.99 -0.15 1.70
C VAL A 62 28.70 1.18 1.50
N ALA A 63 27.96 2.29 1.66
CA ALA A 63 28.46 3.64 1.46
C ALA A 63 27.93 4.55 2.59
N PRO A 64 28.47 4.45 3.81
CA PRO A 64 27.97 5.19 4.97
C PRO A 64 28.23 6.71 4.93
N GLN A 65 29.22 7.18 4.17
CA GLN A 65 29.70 8.56 4.21
C GLN A 65 28.64 9.61 3.82
N PRO A 66 27.82 9.39 2.76
CA PRO A 66 26.71 10.30 2.44
C PRO A 66 25.65 10.37 3.53
N PHE A 67 25.44 9.30 4.28
CA PHE A 67 24.47 9.27 5.37
C PHE A 67 25.01 9.97 6.61
N GLU A 68 26.32 9.90 6.89
CA GLU A 68 26.94 10.60 8.01
C GLU A 68 26.81 12.11 7.91
N SER A 69 27.04 12.69 6.73
CA SER A 69 26.96 14.14 6.54
C SER A 69 25.59 14.68 6.89
N ILE A 70 24.53 13.94 6.55
CA ILE A 70 23.13 14.27 6.86
C ILE A 70 22.81 13.94 8.32
N SER A 71 23.25 12.78 8.81
CA SER A 71 22.88 12.27 10.14
C SER A 71 23.52 13.04 11.29
N LYS A 72 24.65 13.74 11.07
CA LYS A 72 25.34 14.53 12.11
C LYS A 72 24.43 15.51 12.84
N VAL A 73 23.44 16.10 12.14
CA VAL A 73 22.51 17.06 12.75
C VAL A 73 21.62 16.38 13.81
N ALA A 74 21.12 15.18 13.53
CA ALA A 74 20.29 14.42 14.47
C ALA A 74 21.09 13.55 15.45
N PHE A 75 22.34 13.20 15.11
CA PHE A 75 23.22 12.30 15.85
C PHE A 75 24.67 12.84 15.82
N PRO A 76 24.96 13.91 16.59
CA PRO A 76 26.29 14.54 16.58
C PRO A 76 27.36 13.64 17.20
N GLU A 77 26.99 12.86 18.21
CA GLU A 77 27.86 11.88 18.86
C GLU A 77 27.72 10.49 18.23
N ASP A 78 28.84 9.81 18.01
CA ASP A 78 28.90 8.46 17.41
C ASP A 78 28.13 8.32 16.09
N THR A 79 28.16 9.34 15.20
CA THR A 79 27.34 9.38 13.99
C THR A 79 27.45 8.10 13.13
N ARG A 80 28.65 7.55 12.92
CA ARG A 80 28.85 6.32 12.13
C ARG A 80 28.04 5.15 12.70
N ARG A 81 28.01 5.02 14.03
CA ARG A 81 27.27 3.96 14.72
C ARG A 81 25.77 4.13 14.51
N TRP A 82 25.28 5.36 14.61
CA TRP A 82 23.87 5.67 14.34
C TRP A 82 23.49 5.43 12.88
N VAL A 83 24.37 5.73 11.92
CA VAL A 83 24.18 5.38 10.50
C VAL A 83 23.95 3.88 10.35
N TYR A 84 24.76 3.02 10.97
CA TYR A 84 24.53 1.57 10.92
C TYR A 84 23.25 1.12 11.62
N GLN A 85 22.91 1.70 12.79
CA GLN A 85 21.68 1.36 13.52
C GLN A 85 20.42 1.75 12.74
N ASN A 86 20.44 2.92 12.10
CA ASN A 86 19.39 3.37 11.18
C ASN A 86 19.31 2.43 9.97
N GLY A 87 20.45 2.03 9.42
CA GLY A 87 20.53 1.04 8.34
C GLY A 87 19.88 -0.30 8.67
N VAL A 88 20.13 -0.87 9.86
CA VAL A 88 19.45 -2.09 10.34
C VAL A 88 17.94 -1.87 10.41
N THR A 89 17.52 -0.73 10.98
CA THR A 89 16.11 -0.41 11.21
C THR A 89 15.36 -0.28 9.89
N GLU A 90 15.90 0.47 8.93
CA GLU A 90 15.33 0.67 7.60
C GLU A 90 15.30 -0.62 6.79
N LEU A 91 16.34 -1.45 6.89
CA LEU A 91 16.35 -2.78 6.28
C LEU A 91 15.18 -3.63 6.77
N LEU A 92 15.01 -3.74 8.09
CA LEU A 92 13.95 -4.55 8.69
C LEU A 92 12.56 -3.99 8.40
N LEU A 93 12.38 -2.66 8.48
CA LEU A 93 11.11 -2.00 8.15
C LEU A 93 10.76 -2.17 6.67
N GLY A 94 11.73 -2.02 5.78
CA GLY A 94 11.56 -2.21 4.35
C GLY A 94 11.11 -3.63 4.01
N LEU A 95 11.78 -4.64 4.59
CA LEU A 95 11.36 -6.03 4.46
C LEU A 95 9.95 -6.24 5.04
N ALA A 96 9.67 -5.72 6.25
CA ALA A 96 8.37 -5.85 6.89
C ALA A 96 7.22 -5.24 6.06
N LEU A 97 7.45 -4.13 5.36
CA LEU A 97 6.47 -3.49 4.47
C LEU A 97 6.30 -4.28 3.16
N ALA A 98 7.38 -4.84 2.61
CA ALA A 98 7.32 -5.60 1.37
C ALA A 98 6.44 -6.86 1.51
N PHE A 99 6.52 -7.57 2.65
CA PHE A 99 5.75 -8.77 2.92
C PHE A 99 4.35 -8.46 3.47
N ARG A 100 3.30 -8.95 2.79
CA ARG A 100 1.90 -8.69 3.15
C ARG A 100 1.55 -9.01 4.61
N ARG A 101 2.14 -10.08 5.16
CA ARG A 101 1.85 -10.55 6.53
C ARG A 101 2.36 -9.59 7.61
N THR A 102 3.39 -8.81 7.32
CA THR A 102 4.09 -7.95 8.29
C THR A 102 3.85 -6.46 8.06
N ARG A 103 3.03 -6.08 7.06
CA ARG A 103 2.79 -4.67 6.70
C ARG A 103 2.29 -3.80 7.83
N ILE A 104 1.40 -4.32 8.67
CA ILE A 104 0.84 -3.56 9.80
C ILE A 104 1.96 -3.26 10.81
N VAL A 105 2.75 -4.28 11.15
CA VAL A 105 3.92 -4.13 12.04
C VAL A 105 4.94 -3.18 11.43
N GLY A 106 5.25 -3.33 10.14
CA GLY A 106 6.16 -2.45 9.41
C GLY A 106 5.66 -1.00 9.36
N GLY A 107 4.35 -0.79 9.20
CA GLY A 107 3.74 0.54 9.20
C GLY A 107 3.82 1.22 10.58
N LEU A 108 3.42 0.50 11.63
CA LEU A 108 3.50 1.01 13.01
C LEU A 108 4.95 1.24 13.44
N GLY A 109 5.85 0.31 13.12
CA GLY A 109 7.28 0.45 13.37
C GLY A 109 7.89 1.62 12.60
N GLY A 110 7.46 1.85 11.36
CA GLY A 110 7.88 3.00 10.56
C GLY A 110 7.43 4.33 11.18
N LEU A 111 6.19 4.42 11.65
CA LEU A 111 5.70 5.60 12.37
C LEU A 111 6.51 5.87 13.65
N ALA A 112 6.77 4.82 14.44
CA ALA A 112 7.58 4.94 15.65
C ALA A 112 9.03 5.37 15.34
N TYR A 113 9.63 4.82 14.28
CA TYR A 113 10.98 5.19 13.84
C TYR A 113 11.05 6.65 13.37
N VAL A 114 10.08 7.11 12.56
CA VAL A 114 10.02 8.53 12.14
C VAL A 114 9.87 9.44 13.36
N ALA A 115 8.99 9.11 14.31
CA ALA A 115 8.83 9.88 15.54
C ALA A 115 10.14 9.96 16.35
N PHE A 116 10.87 8.84 16.44
CA PHE A 116 12.19 8.79 17.07
C PHE A 116 13.20 9.70 16.36
N LEU A 117 13.32 9.63 15.02
CA LEU A 117 14.23 10.47 14.24
C LEU A 117 13.92 11.96 14.43
N VAL A 118 12.64 12.34 14.39
CA VAL A 118 12.20 13.73 14.61
C VAL A 118 12.54 14.19 16.03
N SER A 119 12.30 13.36 17.04
CA SER A 119 12.66 13.66 18.42
C SER A 119 14.16 13.90 18.59
N ARG A 120 15.01 13.08 17.95
CA ARG A 120 16.47 13.24 17.96
C ARG A 120 16.92 14.51 17.25
N LEU A 121 16.32 14.82 16.10
CA LEU A 121 16.61 16.03 15.34
C LEU A 121 16.30 17.29 16.16
N ILE A 122 15.07 17.40 16.71
CA ILE A 122 14.65 18.54 17.52
C ILE A 122 15.52 18.65 18.78
N GLY A 123 15.74 17.52 19.47
CA GLY A 123 16.47 17.49 20.74
C GLY A 123 17.93 17.89 20.62
N ASN A 124 18.57 17.67 19.46
CA ASN A 124 19.96 18.04 19.24
C ASN A 124 20.12 19.36 18.48
N ALA A 125 19.14 19.79 17.69
CA ALA A 125 19.11 21.12 17.08
C ALA A 125 19.09 22.25 18.13
N ASN A 126 18.49 22.01 19.30
CA ASN A 126 18.44 22.97 20.39
C ASN A 126 19.71 23.01 21.26
N LYS A 127 20.71 22.18 20.96
CA LYS A 127 21.97 22.05 21.74
C LYS A 127 23.20 22.63 21.05
N GLY A 128 23.10 22.93 19.74
CA GLY A 128 24.15 23.59 18.96
C GLY A 128 23.88 25.08 18.84
#